data_AF-A0A844X3B9-F1
#
_entry.id   AF-A0A844X3B9-F1
#
_cell.length_a   1.000
_cell.length_b   1.000
_cell.length_c   1.000
_cell.angle_alpha   90.00
_cell.angle_beta   90.00
_cell.angle_gamma   90.00
#
_symmetry.space_group_name_H-M   'P 1'
#
loop_
_entity.id
_entity.type
_entity.pdbx_description
1 polymer ?
#
loop_
_entity_poly.entity_id
_entity_poly.type
_entity_poly.pdbx_seq_one_letter_code
_entity_poly.pdbx_strand_id
1 'polypeptide(L)'
;MGKITIDQQIERLKKITQEDDIKKYTDAQFQLATIYYLVKKDIEQAELYYNNVKREDNAQFYAGAQLNLGRIYETEKKDIERAELYYNNVKREDNAQVYARAQLNLGRIYETEKKDIERAELYYNNVKREDNAQVYA
;
A
#
# COMPACT_ATOMS: atom_id res chain seq x y z
N MET A 1 29.21 15.72 8.91
CA MET A 1 28.12 14.98 9.60
C MET A 1 27.91 13.68 8.85
N GLY A 2 28.07 12.53 9.52
CA GLY A 2 28.01 11.21 8.86
C GLY A 2 26.59 10.85 8.43
N LYS A 3 26.45 10.25 7.25
CA LYS A 3 25.16 9.75 6.74
C LYS A 3 24.64 8.66 7.67
N ILE A 4 23.38 8.80 8.12
CA ILE A 4 22.72 7.80 8.98
C ILE A 4 22.55 6.50 8.18
N THR A 5 22.83 5.35 8.79
CA THR A 5 22.62 4.03 8.19
C THR A 5 21.14 3.64 8.21
N ILE A 6 20.72 2.70 7.36
CA ILE A 6 19.33 2.20 7.36
C ILE A 6 18.94 1.61 8.73
N ASP A 7 19.85 0.90 9.40
CA ASP A 7 19.56 0.34 10.72
C ASP A 7 19.37 1.43 11.78
N GLN A 8 20.19 2.48 11.75
CA GLN A 8 20.01 3.63 12.63
C GLN A 8 18.70 4.39 12.33
N GLN A 9 18.25 4.42 11.06
CA GLN A 9 16.95 5.00 10.71
C GLN A 9 15.79 4.16 11.26
N ILE A 10 15.84 2.84 11.09
CA ILE A 10 14.83 1.90 11.65
C ILE A 10 14.71 2.10 13.16
N GLU A 11 15.83 2.14 13.89
CA GLU A 11 15.82 2.32 15.34
C GLU A 11 15.24 3.67 15.79
N ARG A 12 15.36 4.73 14.98
CA ARG A 12 14.71 6.01 15.26
C ARG A 12 13.21 5.94 15.02
N LEU A 13 12.79 5.33 13.92
CA LEU A 13 11.37 5.18 13.57
C LEU A 13 10.62 4.32 14.60
N LYS A 14 11.24 3.23 15.08
CA LYS A 14 10.66 2.33 16.10
C LYS A 14 10.39 3.00 17.45
N LYS A 15 11.08 4.11 17.75
CA LYS A 15 10.88 4.87 19.00
C LYS A 15 9.68 5.80 18.98
N ILE A 16 9.09 6.05 17.81
CA ILE A 16 7.90 6.89 17.69
C ILE A 16 6.70 6.04 18.10
N THR A 17 5.97 6.48 19.12
CA THR A 17 4.80 5.79 19.66
C THR A 17 3.51 6.55 19.34
N GLN A 18 2.37 5.89 19.52
CA GLN A 18 1.06 6.54 19.34
C GLN A 18 0.81 7.66 20.35
N GLU A 19 1.41 7.56 21.54
CA GLU A 19 1.26 8.55 22.63
C GLU A 19 1.99 9.87 22.32
N ASP A 20 3.04 9.82 21.49
CA ASP A 20 3.81 11.01 21.11
C ASP A 20 3.00 11.90 20.15
N ASP A 21 2.55 11.32 19.04
CA ASP A 21 1.80 11.96 17.96
C ASP A 21 1.31 10.88 16.98
N ILE A 22 0.00 10.68 16.89
CA ILE A 22 -0.60 9.63 16.05
C ILE A 22 -0.26 9.78 14.56
N LYS A 23 -0.09 11.02 14.05
CA LYS A 23 0.28 11.25 12.65
C LYS A 23 1.73 10.86 12.40
N LYS A 24 2.64 11.22 13.30
CA LYS A 24 4.05 10.82 13.20
C LYS A 24 4.24 9.32 13.38
N TYR A 25 3.48 8.71 14.29
CA TYR A 25 3.46 7.26 14.44
C TYR A 25 3.04 6.59 13.14
N THR A 26 1.94 7.04 12.53
CA THR A 26 1.43 6.46 11.28
C THR A 26 2.43 6.59 10.13
N ASP A 27 3.07 7.75 10.00
CA ASP A 27 4.18 7.95 9.06
C ASP A 27 5.34 6.98 9.33
N ALA A 28 5.73 6.82 10.60
CA ALA A 28 6.80 5.92 10.98
C ALA A 28 6.47 4.45 10.67
N GLN A 29 5.23 4.00 10.91
CA GLN A 29 4.78 2.66 10.53
C GLN A 29 4.87 2.46 9.01
N PHE A 30 4.37 3.42 8.22
CA PHE A 30 4.44 3.34 6.76
C PHE A 30 5.88 3.30 6.23
N GLN A 31 6.78 4.11 6.79
CA GLN A 31 8.20 4.11 6.43
C GLN A 31 8.92 2.82 6.83
N LEU A 32 8.68 2.30 8.05
CA LEU A 32 9.22 1.02 8.49
C LEU A 32 8.79 -0.10 7.54
N ALA A 33 7.50 -0.16 7.20
CA ALA A 33 6.97 -1.13 6.26
C ALA A 33 7.65 -1.06 4.89
N THR A 34 7.85 0.16 4.38
CA THR A 34 8.52 0.40 3.09
C THR A 34 9.99 -0.02 3.12
N ILE A 35 10.71 0.26 4.21
CA ILE A 35 12.11 -0.15 4.37
C ILE A 35 12.21 -1.67 4.43
N TYR A 36 11.35 -2.33 5.22
CA TYR A 36 11.37 -3.78 5.33
C TYR A 36 11.01 -4.45 4.00
N TYR A 37 10.04 -3.92 3.26
CA TYR A 37 9.64 -4.45 1.96
C TYR A 37 10.70 -4.25 0.87
N LEU A 38 11.19 -3.02 0.70
CA LEU A 38 12.02 -2.67 -0.45
C LEU A 38 13.50 -2.91 -0.22
N VAL A 39 14.00 -2.67 1.00
CA VAL A 39 15.43 -2.70 1.33
C VAL A 39 15.83 -3.99 2.01
N LYS A 40 15.15 -4.36 3.11
CA LYS A 40 15.50 -5.57 3.88
C LYS A 40 14.96 -6.86 3.26
N LYS A 41 13.95 -6.75 2.38
CA LYS A 41 13.22 -7.89 1.79
C LYS A 41 12.60 -8.81 2.86
N ASP A 42 12.19 -8.24 3.98
CA ASP A 42 11.51 -8.94 5.07
C ASP A 42 10.00 -8.68 4.94
N ILE A 43 9.31 -9.66 4.37
CA ILE A 43 7.89 -9.56 4.05
C ILE A 43 7.01 -9.57 5.30
N GLU A 44 7.40 -10.34 6.34
CA GLU A 44 6.65 -10.44 7.58
C GLU A 44 6.66 -9.12 8.35
N GLN A 45 7.83 -8.49 8.47
CA GLN A 45 7.93 -7.17 9.09
C GLN A 45 7.22 -6.10 8.26
N ALA A 46 7.37 -6.13 6.93
CA ALA A 46 6.67 -5.19 6.07
C ALA A 46 5.15 -5.24 6.27
N GLU A 47 4.58 -6.44 6.29
CA GLU A 47 3.16 -6.66 6.53
C GLU A 47 2.73 -6.17 7.91
N LEU A 48 3.49 -6.52 8.96
CA LEU A 48 3.20 -6.08 10.33
C LEU A 48 3.06 -4.55 10.39
N TYR A 49 4.04 -3.84 9.84
CA TYR A 49 4.07 -2.39 9.87
C TYR A 49 3.00 -1.74 8.96
N TYR A 50 2.70 -2.30 7.78
CA TYR A 50 1.61 -1.79 6.96
C TYR A 50 0.24 -1.97 7.64
N ASN A 51 0.00 -3.08 8.34
CA ASN A 51 -1.25 -3.32 9.05
C ASN A 51 -1.46 -2.39 10.26
N ASN A 52 -0.40 -1.77 10.79
CA ASN A 52 -0.50 -0.78 11.86
C ASN A 52 -0.96 0.60 11.38
N VAL A 53 -0.96 0.86 10.06
CA VAL A 53 -1.44 2.12 9.48
C VAL A 53 -2.97 2.08 9.43
N LYS A 54 -3.63 2.98 10.15
CA LYS A 54 -5.10 3.09 10.16
C LYS A 54 -5.61 4.23 9.31
N ARG A 55 -6.80 4.05 8.75
CA ARG A 55 -7.45 5.05 7.89
C ARG A 55 -7.80 6.33 8.65
N GLU A 56 -8.28 6.21 9.90
CA GLU A 56 -8.62 7.38 10.72
C GLU A 56 -7.42 8.28 11.05
N ASP A 57 -6.22 7.70 11.10
CA ASP A 57 -5.00 8.42 11.49
C ASP A 57 -4.38 9.15 10.29
N ASN A 58 -4.35 8.48 9.13
CA ASN A 58 -3.95 9.07 7.86
C ASN A 58 -4.48 8.27 6.67
N ALA A 59 -5.54 8.76 6.04
CA ALA A 59 -6.17 8.13 4.89
C ALA A 59 -5.21 7.91 3.70
N GLN A 60 -4.32 8.86 3.42
CA GLN A 60 -3.37 8.76 2.30
C GLN A 60 -2.34 7.64 2.53
N PHE A 61 -1.78 7.53 3.74
CA PHE A 61 -0.86 6.43 4.07
C PHE A 61 -1.59 5.10 4.16
N TYR A 62 -2.82 5.08 4.68
CA TYR A 62 -3.65 3.88 4.70
C TYR A 62 -3.87 3.33 3.29
N ALA A 63 -4.28 4.18 2.34
CA ALA A 63 -4.44 3.78 0.94
C ALA A 63 -3.14 3.17 0.38
N GLY A 64 -1.99 3.81 0.62
CA GLY A 64 -0.69 3.29 0.21
C GLY A 64 -0.35 1.94 0.85
N ALA A 65 -0.65 1.77 2.15
CA ALA A 65 -0.40 0.54 2.89
C ALA A 65 -1.26 -0.61 2.36
N GLN A 66 -2.54 -0.37 2.12
CA GLN A 66 -3.46 -1.34 1.52
C GLN A 66 -3.00 -1.76 0.12
N LEU A 67 -2.57 -0.83 -0.74
CA LEU A 67 -2.02 -1.18 -2.06
C LEU A 67 -0.77 -2.08 -1.94
N ASN A 68 0.14 -1.80 -1.02
CA ASN A 68 1.36 -2.60 -0.85
C ASN A 68 1.07 -3.96 -0.20
N LEU A 69 0.14 -4.05 0.74
CA LEU A 69 -0.34 -5.32 1.28
C LEU A 69 -0.97 -6.18 0.17
N GLY A 70 -1.81 -5.58 -0.69
CA GLY A 70 -2.37 -6.29 -1.84
C GLY A 70 -1.28 -6.86 -2.75
N ARG A 71 -0.21 -6.09 -3.02
CA ARG A 71 0.94 -6.56 -3.81
C ARG A 71 1.71 -7.68 -3.14
N ILE A 72 1.96 -7.59 -1.83
CA ILE A 72 2.62 -8.65 -1.05
C ILE A 72 1.81 -9.96 -1.17
N TYR A 73 0.50 -9.87 -0.99
CA TYR A 73 -0.38 -11.04 -1.05
C TYR A 73 -0.47 -11.62 -2.47
N GLU A 74 -0.56 -10.78 -3.49
CA GLU A 74 -0.58 -11.22 -4.90
C GLU A 74 0.74 -11.88 -5.32
N THR A 75 1.87 -11.25 -5.01
CA THR A 75 3.15 -11.59 -5.63
C THR A 75 4.05 -12.48 -4.78
N GLU A 76 4.15 -12.23 -3.48
CA GLU A 76 5.06 -12.93 -2.58
C GLU A 76 4.37 -14.13 -1.92
N LYS A 77 3.12 -13.93 -1.45
CA LYS A 77 2.36 -14.99 -0.76
C LYS A 77 1.47 -15.83 -1.66
N LYS A 78 1.21 -15.37 -2.90
CA LYS A 78 0.33 -16.03 -3.87
C LYS A 78 -1.09 -16.31 -3.35
N ASP A 79 -1.62 -15.40 -2.53
CA ASP A 79 -2.97 -15.45 -1.98
C ASP A 79 -3.78 -14.31 -2.59
N ILE A 80 -4.49 -14.66 -3.66
CA ILE A 80 -5.26 -13.73 -4.50
C ILE A 80 -6.48 -13.21 -3.75
N GLU A 81 -7.12 -14.02 -2.91
CA GLU A 81 -8.31 -13.60 -2.15
C GLU A 81 -7.97 -12.47 -1.18
N ARG A 82 -6.85 -12.59 -0.44
CA ARG A 82 -6.39 -11.49 0.41
C ARG A 82 -5.88 -10.30 -0.39
N ALA A 83 -5.21 -10.53 -1.52
CA ALA A 83 -4.80 -9.43 -2.39
C ALA A 83 -6.00 -8.57 -2.82
N GLU A 84 -7.09 -9.20 -3.24
CA GLU A 84 -8.33 -8.52 -3.59
C GLU A 84 -8.93 -7.75 -2.41
N LEU A 85 -8.96 -8.34 -1.22
CA LEU A 85 -9.45 -7.67 -0.02
C LEU A 85 -8.70 -6.36 0.22
N TYR A 86 -7.37 -6.41 0.18
CA TYR A 86 -6.53 -5.23 0.38
C TYR A 86 -6.70 -4.20 -0.74
N TYR A 87 -6.78 -4.60 -2.00
CA TYR A 87 -7.01 -3.66 -3.10
C TYR A 87 -8.39 -2.99 -3.02
N ASN A 88 -9.44 -3.72 -2.62
CA ASN A 88 -10.79 -3.16 -2.46
C ASN A 88 -10.90 -2.19 -1.27
N ASN A 89 -10.02 -2.26 -0.28
CA ASN A 89 -9.98 -1.30 0.84
C ASN A 89 -9.47 0.09 0.43
N VAL A 90 -8.79 0.22 -0.71
CA VAL A 90 -8.30 1.50 -1.21
C VAL A 90 -9.49 2.30 -1.74
N LYS A 91 -9.72 3.49 -1.18
CA LYS A 91 -10.78 4.40 -1.64
C LYS A 91 -10.23 5.55 -2.46
N ARG A 92 -10.96 5.97 -3.49
CA ARG A 92 -10.58 7.10 -4.35
C ARG A 92 -10.38 8.41 -3.59
N GLU A 93 -11.20 8.66 -2.57
CA GLU A 93 -11.13 9.85 -1.71
C GLU A 93 -9.89 9.88 -0.82
N ASP A 94 -9.30 8.72 -0.51
CA ASP A 94 -8.11 8.62 0.34
C ASP A 94 -6.84 8.95 -0.46
N ASN A 95 -6.76 8.43 -1.69
CA ASN A 95 -5.74 8.79 -2.68
C ASN A 95 -6.16 8.28 -4.08
N ALA A 96 -6.51 9.20 -4.99
CA ALA A 96 -6.99 8.85 -6.32
C ALA A 96 -5.97 8.06 -7.16
N GLN A 97 -4.68 8.39 -7.07
CA GLN A 97 -3.62 7.71 -7.82
C GLN A 97 -3.38 6.29 -7.32
N VAL A 98 -3.38 6.09 -6.00
CA VAL A 98 -3.25 4.76 -5.39
C VAL A 98 -4.50 3.93 -5.69
N TYR A 99 -5.68 4.54 -5.63
CA TYR A 99 -6.94 3.90 -6.03
C TYR A 99 -6.89 3.39 -7.47
N ALA A 100 -6.48 4.23 -8.42
CA ALA A 100 -6.33 3.82 -9.82
C ALA A 100 -5.41 2.59 -9.95
N ARG A 101 -4.28 2.56 -9.23
CA ARG A 101 -3.36 1.41 -9.23
C ARG A 101 -4.00 0.15 -8.64
N ALA A 102 -4.77 0.28 -7.55
CA ALA A 102 -5.48 -0.84 -6.94
C ALA A 102 -6.55 -1.40 -7.87
N GLN A 103 -7.32 -0.54 -8.55
CA GLN A 103 -8.32 -0.93 -9.55
C GLN A 103 -7.67 -1.63 -10.75
N LEU A 104 -6.54 -1.14 -11.26
CA LEU A 104 -5.78 -1.82 -12.32
C LEU A 104 -5.34 -3.23 -11.90
N ASN A 105 -4.87 -3.40 -10.66
CA ASN A 105 -4.49 -4.71 -10.16
C ASN A 105 -5.69 -5.65 -9.98
N LEU A 106 -6.83 -5.14 -9.51
CA LEU A 106 -8.07 -5.91 -9.45
C LEU A 106 -8.53 -6.34 -10.85
N GLY A 107 -8.54 -5.42 -11.82
CA GLY A 107 -8.88 -5.75 -13.21
C GLY A 107 -8.00 -6.86 -13.77
N ARG A 108 -6.68 -6.78 -13.54
CA ARG A 108 -5.72 -7.83 -13.93
C ARG A 108 -6.03 -9.18 -13.27
N ILE A 109 -6.28 -9.20 -11.96
CA ILE A 109 -6.64 -10.44 -11.24
C ILE A 109 -7.90 -11.08 -11.83
N TYR A 110 -8.93 -10.27 -12.08
CA TYR A 110 -10.19 -10.78 -12.64
C TYR A 110 -10.02 -11.29 -14.06
N GLU A 111 -9.20 -10.63 -14.88
CA GLU A 111 -8.87 -11.05 -16.24
C GLU A 111 -8.01 -12.33 -16.28
N THR A 112 -6.94 -12.39 -15.49
CA THR A 112 -5.92 -13.44 -15.62
C THR A 112 -6.17 -14.64 -14.73
N GLU A 113 -6.46 -14.42 -13.44
CA GLU A 113 -6.59 -15.49 -12.45
C GLU A 113 -8.00 -16.04 -12.42
N LYS A 114 -9.02 -15.17 -12.47
CA LYS A 114 -10.43 -15.57 -12.35
C LYS A 114 -11.14 -15.79 -13.68
N LYS A 115 -10.59 -15.30 -14.79
CA LYS A 115 -11.19 -15.36 -16.13
C LYS A 115 -12.60 -14.75 -16.20
N ASP A 116 -12.84 -13.71 -15.41
CA ASP A 116 -14.10 -12.96 -15.36
C ASP A 116 -13.87 -11.58 -15.99
N ILE A 117 -14.13 -11.53 -17.29
CA ILE A 117 -13.87 -10.36 -18.14
C ILE A 117 -14.82 -9.21 -17.79
N GLU A 118 -16.08 -9.49 -17.45
CA GLU A 118 -17.05 -8.44 -17.08
C GLU A 118 -16.60 -7.67 -15.83
N ARG A 119 -16.13 -8.38 -14.80
CA ARG A 119 -15.57 -7.72 -13.62
C ARG A 119 -14.24 -7.04 -13.91
N ALA A 120 -13.39 -7.62 -14.75
CA ALA A 120 -12.16 -6.97 -15.17
C ALA A 120 -12.43 -5.60 -15.82
N GLU A 121 -13.37 -5.55 -16.77
CA GLU A 121 -13.81 -4.31 -17.41
C GLU A 121 -14.39 -3.31 -16.41
N LEU A 122 -15.20 -3.76 -15.44
CA LEU A 122 -15.72 -2.90 -14.38
C LEU A 122 -14.58 -2.21 -13.61
N TYR A 123 -13.56 -2.98 -13.20
CA TYR A 123 -12.41 -2.44 -12.49
C TYR A 123 -11.56 -1.50 -13.36
N TYR A 124 -11.34 -1.83 -14.63
CA TYR A 124 -10.63 -0.94 -15.55
C TYR A 124 -11.39 0.37 -15.80
N ASN A 125 -12.72 0.32 -15.90
CA ASN A 125 -13.57 1.50 -16.09
C ASN A 125 -13.63 2.43 -14.87
N ASN A 126 -13.35 1.93 -13.66
CA ASN A 126 -13.25 2.76 -12.47
C ASN A 126 -12.03 3.69 -12.48
N VAL A 127 -11.03 3.43 -13.34
CA VAL A 127 -9.82 4.25 -13.47
C VAL A 127 -10.11 5.45 -14.36
N LYS A 128 -10.24 6.64 -13.76
CA LYS A 128 -10.38 7.88 -14.54
C LYS A 128 -9.03 8.33 -15.08
N ARG A 129 -9.03 8.91 -16.29
CA ARG A 129 -7.83 9.49 -16.91
C ARG A 129 -7.14 10.53 -16.02
N GLU A 130 -7.91 11.28 -15.23
CA GLU A 130 -7.42 12.26 -14.26
C GLU A 130 -6.73 11.64 -13.04
N ASP A 131 -7.14 10.42 -12.64
CA ASP A 131 -6.57 9.71 -11.49
C ASP A 131 -5.21 9.06 -11.83
N ASN A 132 -4.98 8.84 -13.13
CA ASN A 132 -3.75 8.27 -13.68
C ASN A 132 -2.88 9.32 -14.39
N ALA A 133 -3.11 10.61 -14.11
CA ALA A 133 -2.32 11.72 -14.62
C ALA A 133 -0.88 11.65 -14.07
N GLN A 134 -0.02 10.84 -14.68
CA GLN A 134 1.31 11.33 -15.04
C GLN A 134 1.10 12.35 -16.18
N VAL A 135 0.66 13.56 -15.83
CA VAL A 135 0.83 14.67 -16.76
C VAL A 135 2.27 15.09 -16.61
N TYR A 136 3.07 14.69 -17.60
CA TYR A 136 4.41 15.17 -17.88
C TYR A 136 4.66 16.58 -17.32
N ALA A 137 5.51 16.65 -16.31
CA ALA A 137 6.29 17.83 -15.95
C ALA A 137 7.69 17.34 -15.56
#